data_AF-A0A0Q9L856-F1
#
_entry.id   AF-A0A0Q9L856-F1
#
_cell.length_a   1.000
_cell.length_b   1.000
_cell.length_c   1.000
_cell.angle_alpha   90.00
_cell.angle_beta   90.00
_cell.angle_gamma   90.00
#
_symmetry.space_group_name_H-M   'P 1'
#
loop_
_entity.id
_entity.type
_entity.pdbx_description
1 polymer ?
#
loop_
_entity_poly.entity_id
_entity_poly.type
_entity_poly.pdbx_seq_one_letter_code
_entity_poly.pdbx_strand_id
1 'polypeptide(L)'
;MKQELTETYVFNKANFLILLRMIEDGENEFTIEQFSNWCWSYWSQWRSGDENLLTNMQDIELTVIDEVLEIYFRDDKINKFDLVMKQLSNWVNKLS
;
A
#
# COMPACT_ATOMS: atom_id res chain seq x y z
N MET A 1 -10.75 19.45 -1.59
CA MET A 1 -10.79 18.29 -2.49
C MET A 1 -9.62 17.42 -2.06
N LYS A 2 -9.85 16.26 -1.42
CA LYS A 2 -8.73 15.38 -1.04
C LYS A 2 -8.29 14.68 -2.33
N GLN A 3 -7.08 15.00 -2.79
CA GLN A 3 -6.50 14.43 -4.01
C GLN A 3 -6.30 12.92 -3.81
N GLU A 4 -6.60 12.11 -4.83
CA GLU A 4 -6.40 10.66 -4.71
C GLU A 4 -4.90 10.34 -4.76
N LEU A 5 -4.45 9.37 -3.94
CA LEU A 5 -3.04 8.97 -3.94
C LEU A 5 -2.59 8.47 -5.31
N THR A 6 -3.48 7.86 -6.09
CA THR A 6 -3.23 7.35 -7.44
C THR A 6 -2.94 8.47 -8.45
N GLU A 7 -3.44 9.69 -8.23
CA GLU A 7 -3.14 10.86 -9.07
C GLU A 7 -1.75 11.45 -8.76
N THR A 8 -1.27 11.24 -7.53
CA THR A 8 -0.02 11.84 -7.01
C THR A 8 1.15 10.85 -7.09
N TYR A 9 0.88 9.58 -6.82
CA TYR A 9 1.86 8.50 -6.70
C TYR A 9 1.54 7.40 -7.70
N VAL A 10 2.25 7.41 -8.82
CA VAL A 10 2.18 6.33 -9.83
C VAL A 10 2.60 5.00 -9.21
N PHE A 11 2.01 3.88 -9.64
CA PHE A 11 2.33 2.55 -9.15
C PHE A 11 3.76 2.12 -9.50
N ASN A 12 4.66 2.19 -8.53
CA ASN A 12 6.01 1.68 -8.60
C ASN A 12 6.58 1.48 -7.19
N LYS A 13 7.67 0.72 -7.10
CA LYS A 13 8.36 0.42 -5.85
C LYS A 13 8.78 1.66 -5.05
N ALA A 14 9.30 2.69 -5.71
CA ALA A 14 9.81 3.89 -5.04
C ALA A 14 8.69 4.64 -4.33
N ASN A 15 7.56 4.85 -5.00
CA ASN A 15 6.38 5.48 -4.42
C ASN A 15 5.77 4.62 -3.32
N PHE A 16 5.77 3.30 -3.48
CA PHE A 16 5.28 2.41 -2.42
C PHE A 16 6.10 2.54 -1.13
N LEU A 17 7.44 2.57 -1.25
CA LEU A 17 8.34 2.82 -0.12
C LEU A 17 8.13 4.21 0.50
N ILE A 18 7.91 5.25 -0.31
CA ILE A 18 7.62 6.60 0.18
C ILE A 18 6.35 6.60 1.03
N LEU A 19 5.27 6.00 0.53
CA LEU A 19 4.01 5.92 1.26
C LEU A 19 4.17 5.16 2.59
N LEU A 20 4.89 4.03 2.59
CA LEU A 20 5.15 3.28 3.82
C LEU A 20 5.94 4.10 4.85
N ARG A 21 6.96 4.84 4.41
CA ARG A 21 7.76 5.71 5.28
C ARG A 21 6.96 6.89 5.83
N MET A 22 6.10 7.50 5.02
CA MET A 22 5.20 8.57 5.48
C MET A 22 4.29 8.08 6.61
N ILE A 23 3.76 6.85 6.52
CA ILE A 23 3.01 6.23 7.61
C ILE A 23 3.90 6.00 8.84
N GLU A 24 5.15 5.56 8.63
CA GLU A 24 6.09 5.21 9.69
C GLU A 24 6.52 6.43 10.51
N ASP A 25 6.78 7.52 9.80
CA ASP A 25 7.18 8.81 10.35
C ASP A 25 5.99 9.60 10.92
N GLY A 26 4.75 9.12 10.70
CA GLY A 26 3.53 9.79 11.17
C GLY A 26 3.26 11.10 10.42
N GLU A 27 3.74 11.21 9.18
CA GLU A 27 3.42 12.30 8.26
C GLU A 27 1.94 12.19 7.91
N ASN A 28 1.08 13.00 8.55
CA ASN A 28 -0.39 12.95 8.39
C ASN A 28 -0.88 13.46 7.01
N GLU A 29 -0.14 13.16 5.94
CA GLU A 29 -0.40 13.57 4.55
C GLU A 29 -1.58 12.79 3.95
N PHE A 30 -1.81 11.54 4.38
CA PHE A 30 -2.92 10.71 3.95
C PHE A 30 -3.36 9.73 5.04
N THR A 31 -4.57 9.18 4.92
CA THR A 31 -5.10 8.16 5.85
C THR A 31 -4.71 6.74 5.44
N ILE A 32 -4.71 5.81 6.39
CA ILE A 32 -4.52 4.37 6.10
C ILE A 32 -5.56 3.86 5.09
N GLU A 33 -6.77 4.39 5.10
CA GLU A 33 -7.78 4.09 4.08
C GLU A 33 -7.35 4.55 2.68
N GLN A 34 -6.82 5.77 2.54
CA GLN A 34 -6.30 6.26 1.25
C GLN A 34 -5.16 5.37 0.75
N PHE A 35 -4.24 4.97 1.63
CA PHE A 35 -3.16 4.05 1.30
C PHE A 35 -3.66 2.65 0.90
N SER A 36 -4.65 2.13 1.62
CA SER A 36 -5.26 0.83 1.31
C SER A 36 -6.00 0.87 -0.02
N ASN A 37 -6.66 1.99 -0.33
CA ASN A 37 -7.28 2.22 -1.64
C ASN A 37 -6.23 2.26 -2.76
N TRP A 38 -5.08 2.90 -2.53
CA TRP A 38 -3.97 2.88 -3.49
C TRP A 38 -3.48 1.44 -3.76
N CYS A 39 -3.28 0.66 -2.70
CA CYS A 39 -2.91 -0.76 -2.79
C CYS A 39 -3.96 -1.57 -3.56
N TRP A 40 -5.25 -1.34 -3.28
CA TRP A 40 -6.37 -2.02 -3.95
C TRP A 40 -6.44 -1.66 -5.43
N SER A 41 -6.25 -0.38 -5.78
CA SER A 41 -6.23 0.06 -7.17
C SER A 41 -5.12 -0.61 -7.95
N TYR A 42 -3.91 -0.71 -7.37
CA TYR A 42 -2.83 -1.47 -8.00
C TYR A 42 -3.20 -2.93 -8.18
N TRP A 43 -3.63 -3.60 -7.12
CA TRP A 43 -3.99 -5.02 -7.14
C TRP A 43 -5.08 -5.33 -8.17
N SER A 44 -6.10 -4.48 -8.24
CA SER A 44 -7.21 -4.62 -9.18
C SER A 44 -6.73 -4.48 -10.63
N GLN A 45 -5.86 -3.51 -10.92
CA GLN A 45 -5.33 -3.31 -12.27
C GLN A 45 -4.36 -4.44 -12.66
N TRP A 46 -3.50 -4.87 -11.73
CA TRP A 46 -2.62 -6.03 -11.92
C TRP A 46 -3.42 -7.29 -12.26
N ARG A 47 -4.49 -7.58 -11.50
CA ARG A 47 -5.41 -8.71 -11.77
C ARG A 47 -6.16 -8.59 -13.09
N SER A 48 -6.39 -7.37 -13.58
CA SER A 48 -7.05 -7.15 -14.87
C SER A 48 -6.16 -7.46 -16.08
N GLY A 49 -4.85 -7.71 -15.85
CA GLY A 49 -3.89 -8.00 -16.91
C GLY A 49 -3.29 -6.75 -17.56
N ASP A 50 -3.23 -5.63 -16.86
CA ASP A 50 -2.56 -4.42 -17.38
C ASP A 50 -1.05 -4.65 -17.47
N GLU A 51 -0.55 -4.93 -18.68
CA GLU A 51 0.85 -5.26 -18.96
C GLU A 51 1.83 -4.13 -18.56
N ASN A 52 1.37 -2.87 -18.54
CA ASN A 52 2.23 -1.76 -18.15
C ASN A 52 2.55 -1.75 -16.64
N LEU A 53 1.70 -2.39 -15.82
CA LEU A 53 1.91 -2.51 -14.38
C LEU A 53 2.75 -3.73 -14.01
N LEU A 54 2.69 -4.79 -14.83
CA LEU A 54 3.48 -6.02 -14.64
C LEU A 54 4.99 -5.79 -14.62
N THR A 55 5.46 -4.67 -15.14
CA THR A 55 6.90 -4.35 -15.22
C THR A 55 7.41 -3.47 -14.06
N ASN A 56 6.51 -2.85 -13.28
CA ASN A 56 6.88 -1.80 -12.32
C ASN A 56 6.99 -2.25 -10.86
N MET A 57 6.41 -3.40 -10.50
CA MET A 57 6.51 -4.00 -9.16
C MET A 57 6.70 -5.51 -9.28
N GLN A 58 7.50 -6.08 -8.38
CA GLN A 58 7.87 -7.50 -8.35
C GLN A 58 6.99 -8.27 -7.36
N ASP A 59 7.24 -9.57 -7.25
CA ASP A 59 6.48 -10.49 -6.38
C ASP A 59 6.50 -10.07 -4.90
N ILE A 60 7.58 -9.42 -4.44
CA ILE A 60 7.68 -8.98 -3.05
C ILE A 60 6.78 -7.77 -2.77
N GLU A 61 6.67 -6.81 -3.70
CA GLU A 61 5.72 -5.71 -3.59
C GLU A 61 4.28 -6.21 -3.60
N LEU A 62 3.95 -7.17 -4.48
CA LEU A 62 2.64 -7.81 -4.53
C LEU A 62 2.30 -8.51 -3.21
N THR A 63 3.27 -9.21 -2.62
CA THR A 63 3.11 -9.87 -1.30
C THR A 63 2.77 -8.85 -0.22
N VAL A 64 3.49 -7.72 -0.17
CA VAL A 64 3.21 -6.67 0.82
C VAL A 64 1.85 -6.02 0.57
N ILE A 65 1.46 -5.82 -0.70
CA ILE A 65 0.12 -5.31 -1.04
C ILE A 65 -0.97 -6.27 -0.57
N ASP A 66 -0.83 -7.56 -0.82
CA ASP A 66 -1.77 -8.57 -0.34
C ASP A 66 -1.86 -8.54 1.20
N GLU A 67 -0.74 -8.41 1.93
CA GLU A 67 -0.73 -8.27 3.40
C GLU A 67 -1.47 -7.00 3.88
N VAL A 68 -1.28 -5.85 3.20
CA VAL A 68 -2.01 -4.61 3.50
C VAL A 68 -3.51 -4.80 3.30
N LEU A 69 -3.90 -5.38 2.17
CA LEU A 69 -5.31 -5.60 1.83
C LEU A 69 -5.96 -6.63 2.77
N GLU A 70 -5.24 -7.66 3.20
CA GLU A 70 -5.73 -8.62 4.19
C GLU A 70 -6.06 -7.92 5.51
N ILE A 71 -5.18 -7.04 6.00
CA ILE A 71 -5.43 -6.27 7.21
C ILE A 71 -6.62 -5.31 7.01
N TYR A 72 -6.70 -4.65 5.87
CA TYR A 72 -7.75 -3.66 5.61
C TYR A 72 -9.13 -4.28 5.43
N PHE A 73 -9.24 -5.40 4.73
CA PHE A 73 -10.51 -6.08 4.47
C PHE A 73 -10.90 -7.11 5.52
N ARG A 74 -10.07 -7.29 6.56
CA ARG A 74 -10.43 -8.15 7.68
C ARG A 74 -11.72 -7.66 8.36
N ASP A 75 -12.63 -8.62 8.61
CA ASP A 75 -13.93 -8.42 9.26
C ASP A 75 -13.88 -8.75 10.76
N ASP A 76 -12.81 -8.33 11.43
CA ASP A 76 -12.72 -8.40 12.89
C ASP A 76 -12.84 -7.02 13.52
N LYS A 77 -13.10 -6.98 14.83
CA LYS A 77 -13.20 -5.72 15.59
C LYS A 77 -11.81 -5.16 15.96
N ILE A 78 -10.73 -5.63 15.33
CA ILE A 78 -9.38 -5.22 15.67
C ILE A 78 -9.09 -3.85 15.05
N ASN A 79 -8.31 -3.05 15.77
CA ASN A 79 -7.83 -1.78 15.26
C ASN A 79 -6.82 -2.02 14.11
N LYS A 80 -7.27 -1.75 12.89
CA LYS A 80 -6.48 -1.90 11.65
C LYS A 80 -5.22 -1.03 11.66
N PHE A 81 -5.29 0.16 12.25
CA PHE A 81 -4.14 1.06 12.39
C PHE A 81 -3.02 0.38 13.19
N ASP A 82 -3.35 -0.21 14.34
CA ASP A 82 -2.36 -0.88 15.19
C ASP A 82 -1.72 -2.09 14.48
N LEU A 83 -2.47 -2.80 13.64
CA LEU A 83 -1.95 -3.91 12.84
C LEU A 83 -1.00 -3.43 11.74
N VAL A 84 -1.38 -2.37 11.02
CA VAL A 84 -0.52 -1.73 10.00
C VAL A 84 0.78 -1.26 10.65
N MET A 85 0.72 -0.53 11.77
CA MET A 85 1.91 -0.03 12.46
C MET A 85 2.83 -1.16 12.93
N LYS A 86 2.29 -2.31 13.34
CA LYS A 86 3.10 -3.49 13.74
C LYS A 86 3.84 -4.13 12.57
N GLN A 87 3.27 -4.09 11.36
CA GLN A 87 3.89 -4.68 10.17
C GLN A 87 4.78 -3.72 9.41
N LEU A 88 4.66 -2.42 9.67
CA LEU A 88 5.25 -1.37 8.85
C LEU A 88 6.76 -1.52 8.67
N SER A 89 7.52 -1.65 9.76
CA SER A 89 8.97 -1.81 9.66
C SER A 89 9.36 -3.14 8.98
N ASN A 90 8.55 -4.19 9.08
CA ASN A 90 8.77 -5.45 8.35
C ASN A 90 8.56 -5.23 6.84
N TRP A 91 7.50 -4.52 6.44
CA TRP A 91 7.25 -4.16 5.05
C TRP A 91 8.34 -3.28 4.47
N VAL A 92 8.75 -2.23 5.19
CA VAL A 92 9.86 -1.35 4.78
C VAL A 92 11.14 -2.15 4.60
N ASN A 93 11.46 -3.07 5.51
CA ASN A 93 12.65 -3.93 5.40
C ASN A 93 12.57 -4.93 4.24
N LYS A 94 11.40 -5.52 3.96
CA LYS A 94 11.21 -6.43 2.80
C LYS A 94 11.41 -5.72 1.47
N LEU A 95 11.07 -4.44 1.41
CA LEU A 95 11.05 -3.64 0.19
C LEU A 95 12.32 -2.79 0.00
N SER A 96 13.13 -2.56 1.04
CA SER A 96 14.41 -1.84 0.93
C SER A 96 15.46 -2.68 0.22
#